data_AF-A0AAT9UYP0-F1
#
_entry.id   AF-A0AAT9UYP0-F1
#
_cell.length_a   1.000
_cell.length_b   1.000
_cell.length_c   1.000
_cell.angle_alpha   90.00
_cell.angle_beta   90.00
_cell.angle_gamma   90.00
#
_symmetry.space_group_name_H-M   'P 1'
#
loop_
_entity.id
_entity.type
_entity.pdbx_description
1 polymer ?
#
loop_
_entity_poly.entity_id
_entity_poly.type
_entity_poly.pdbx_seq_one_letter_code
_entity_poly.pdbx_strand_id
1 'polypeptide(L)' 'MKKLMMIAIITGLVTSNAYAINASFRKQLEKSGCTQVTEANGTCDINKTKAQNKKSKSEETKNIRNK' A
#
# COMPACT_ATOMS: atom_id res chain seq x y z
N MET A 1 4.79 37.96 -10.61
CA MET A 1 3.54 37.88 -9.82
C MET A 1 2.45 37.06 -10.49
N LYS A 2 1.96 37.40 -11.71
CA LYS A 2 0.89 36.63 -12.41
C LYS A 2 1.23 35.15 -12.69
N LYS A 3 2.49 34.84 -13.04
CA LYS A 3 2.90 33.45 -13.37
C LYS A 3 2.99 32.54 -12.14
N LEU A 4 3.25 33.10 -10.96
CA LEU A 4 3.26 32.33 -9.70
C LEU A 4 1.85 31.92 -9.29
N MET A 5 0.84 32.75 -9.58
CA MET A 5 -0.57 32.42 -9.31
C MET A 5 -1.09 31.28 -10.20
N MET A 6 -0.62 31.16 -11.44
CA MET A 6 -0.99 30.03 -12.32
C MET A 6 -0.37 28.70 -11.87
N ILE A 7 0.82 28.72 -11.28
CA ILE A 7 1.51 27.50 -10.82
C ILE A 7 0.82 26.91 -9.57
N ALA A 8 0.29 27.76 -8.69
CA ALA A 8 -0.42 27.32 -7.47
C ALA A 8 -1.74 26.59 -7.76
N ILE A 9 -2.35 26.77 -8.94
CA ILE A 9 -3.61 26.12 -9.31
C ILE A 9 -3.38 24.69 -9.83
N ILE A 10 -2.20 24.41 -10.39
CA ILE A 10 -1.90 23.13 -11.07
C ILE A 10 -1.57 22.02 -10.05
N THR A 11 -1.09 22.36 -8.86
CA THR A 11 -0.64 21.37 -7.85
C THR A 11 -1.75 20.83 -6.95
N GLY A 12 -3.00 21.29 -7.10
CA GLY A 12 -4.12 20.92 -6.20
C GLY A 12 -4.80 19.57 -6.47
N LEU A 13 -4.43 18.84 -7.53
CA LEU A 13 -5.19 17.69 -8.03
C LEU A 13 -4.59 16.31 -7.72
N VAL A 14 -3.75 16.19 -6.69
CA VAL A 14 -3.27 14.89 -6.20
C VAL A 14 -3.90 14.55 -4.86
N THR A 15 -5.24 14.54 -4.82
CA THR A 15 -5.95 13.84 -3.75
C THR A 15 -5.94 12.35 -4.09
N SER A 16 -5.07 11.60 -3.41
CA SER A 16 -5.16 10.14 -3.43
C SER A 16 -6.55 9.77 -2.92
N ASN A 17 -7.31 9.02 -3.73
CA ASN A 17 -8.53 8.40 -3.26
C ASN A 17 -8.16 7.57 -2.04
N ALA A 18 -8.53 8.03 -0.84
CA ALA A 18 -8.56 7.17 0.33
C ALA A 18 -9.53 6.06 -0.04
N TYR A 19 -8.98 4.90 -0.44
CA TYR A 19 -9.74 3.77 -0.94
C TYR A 19 -10.92 3.58 0.00
N ALA A 20 -12.12 3.89 -0.51
CA ALA A 20 -13.34 3.59 0.20
C ALA A 20 -13.19 2.17 0.73
N ILE A 21 -13.49 1.97 2.01
CA ILE A 21 -13.46 0.68 2.69
C ILE A 21 -14.45 -0.23 1.95
N ASN A 22 -14.02 -0.76 0.82
CA ASN A 22 -14.81 -1.57 -0.04
C ASN A 22 -14.91 -2.89 0.71
N ALA A 23 -16.12 -3.35 0.99
CA ALA A 23 -16.33 -4.63 1.64
C ALA A 23 -15.56 -5.75 0.93
N SER A 24 -15.38 -5.63 -0.39
CA SER A 24 -14.54 -6.54 -1.17
C SER A 24 -13.04 -6.41 -0.86
N PHE A 25 -12.51 -5.20 -0.65
CA PHE A 25 -11.11 -4.99 -0.27
C PHE A 25 -10.81 -5.52 1.13
N ARG A 26 -11.74 -5.32 2.08
CA ARG A 26 -11.66 -5.95 3.41
C ARG A 26 -11.58 -7.47 3.33
N LYS A 27 -12.46 -8.10 2.54
CA LYS A 27 -12.43 -9.54 2.30
C LYS A 27 -11.12 -10.01 1.68
N GLN A 28 -10.57 -9.22 0.76
CA GLN A 28 -9.28 -9.52 0.13
C GLN A 28 -8.12 -9.43 1.12
N LEU A 29 -8.11 -8.42 2.01
CA LEU A 29 -7.14 -8.32 3.11
C LEU A 29 -7.25 -9.51 4.07
N GLU A 30 -8.46 -9.92 4.45
CA GLU A 30 -8.68 -11.09 5.31
C GLU A 30 -8.21 -12.41 4.67
N LYS A 31 -8.48 -12.58 3.37
CA LYS A 31 -8.08 -13.77 2.58
C LYS A 31 -6.55 -13.85 2.42
N SER A 32 -5.92 -12.73 2.04
CA SER A 32 -4.47 -12.63 1.86
C SER A 32 -3.70 -12.59 3.18
N GLY A 33 -4.38 -12.25 4.28
CA GLY A 33 -3.76 -12.03 5.60
C GLY A 33 -3.00 -10.70 5.69
N CYS A 34 -3.21 -9.78 4.76
CA CYS A 34 -2.62 -8.46 4.76
C CYS A 34 -3.44 -7.47 5.60
N THR A 35 -2.78 -6.41 6.06
CA THR A 35 -3.42 -5.21 6.60
C THR A 35 -3.29 -4.07 5.59
N GLN A 36 -4.09 -3.01 5.74
CA GLN A 36 -3.96 -1.81 4.90
C GLN A 36 -2.54 -1.24 4.94
N VAL A 37 -1.88 -1.26 6.11
CA VAL A 37 -0.52 -0.73 6.27
C VAL A 37 0.52 -1.59 5.53
N THR A 38 0.43 -2.91 5.66
CA THR A 38 1.38 -3.84 5.02
C THR A 38 1.17 -3.98 3.52
N GLU A 39 -0.05 -3.75 3.04
CA GLU A 39 -0.33 -3.69 1.61
C GLU A 39 0.21 -2.37 1.04
N ALA A 40 -0.10 -1.24 1.68
CA ALA A 40 0.39 0.08 1.26
C ALA A 40 1.93 0.21 1.30
N ASN A 41 2.62 -0.48 2.23
CA ASN A 41 4.08 -0.46 2.28
C ASN A 41 4.74 -1.53 1.37
N GLY A 42 3.96 -2.32 0.65
CA GLY A 42 4.46 -3.36 -0.26
C GLY A 42 5.01 -4.64 0.39
N THR A 43 4.98 -4.76 1.73
CA THR A 43 5.46 -5.96 2.45
C THR A 43 4.48 -7.13 2.41
N CYS A 44 3.25 -6.90 1.93
CA CYS A 44 2.21 -7.91 1.80
C CYS A 44 1.41 -7.69 0.52
N ASP A 45 1.28 -8.73 -0.30
CA ASP A 45 0.58 -8.65 -1.58
C ASP A 45 -0.84 -9.22 -1.43
N ILE A 46 -1.85 -8.40 -1.75
CA ILE A 46 -3.26 -8.77 -1.62
C ILE A 46 -3.70 -9.85 -2.62
N ASN A 47 -2.95 -10.03 -3.72
CA ASN A 47 -3.20 -11.07 -4.72
C ASN A 47 -2.58 -12.42 -4.33
N LYS A 48 -1.71 -12.45 -3.30
CA LYS A 48 -1.07 -13.67 -2.81
C LYS A 48 -1.88 -14.33 -1.69
N THR A 49 -1.66 -15.63 -1.53
CA THR A 49 -2.25 -16.39 -0.43
C THR A 49 -1.56 -16.04 0.90
N LYS A 50 -2.28 -16.22 2.02
CA LYS A 50 -1.73 -16.04 3.38
C LYS A 50 -0.42 -16.83 3.61
N ALA A 51 -0.29 -18.02 3.02
CA ALA A 51 0.92 -18.83 3.15
C ALA A 51 2.12 -18.22 2.39
N GLN A 52 1.89 -17.68 1.19
CA GLN A 52 2.93 -17.00 0.40
C GLN A 52 3.40 -15.72 1.07
N ASN A 53 2.47 -14.89 1.58
CA ASN A 53 2.83 -13.66 2.29
C ASN A 53 3.60 -13.92 3.60
N LYS A 54 3.30 -15.02 4.30
CA LYS A 54 4.09 -15.45 5.47
C LYS A 54 5.53 -15.82 5.12
N LYS A 55 5.76 -16.48 3.98
CA LYS A 55 7.11 -16.83 3.51
C LYS A 55 7.91 -15.59 3.15
N SER A 56 7.34 -14.68 2.37
CA SER A 56 8.02 -13.42 1.99
C SER A 56 8.42 -12.58 3.20
N LYS A 57 7.56 -12.49 4.22
CA LYS A 57 7.88 -11.79 5.48
C LYS A 57 9.09 -12.42 6.21
N SER A 58 9.21 -13.75 6.16
CA SER A 58 10.36 -14.45 6.76
C SER A 58 11.66 -14.27 5.98
N GLU A 59 11.58 -14.09 4.66
CA GLU A 59 12.73 -13.80 3.79
C GLU A 59 13.21 -12.36 3.95
N GLU A 60 12.29 -11.39 4.03
CA GLU A 60 12.62 -9.99 4.31
C GLU A 60 13.30 -9.84 5.69
N THR A 61 12.81 -10.55 6.70
CA THR A 61 13.43 -10.56 8.04
C THR A 61 14.84 -11.16 8.04
N LYS A 62 15.12 -12.16 7.18
CA LYS A 62 16.46 -12.73 7.01
C LYS A 62 17.42 -11.74 6.33
N ASN A 63 16.93 -10.98 5.35
CA ASN A 63 17.74 -9.97 4.67
C ASN A 63 18.18 -8.85 5.64
N ILE A 64 17.29 -8.39 6.51
CA ILE A 64 17.62 -7.38 7.53
C ILE A 64 18.60 -7.93 8.59
N ARG A 65 18.51 -9.22 8.95
CA ARG A 65 19.42 -9.83 9.94
C ARG A 65 20.84 -10.07 9.41
N ASN A 66 21.00 -10.20 8.09
CA ASN A 66 22.29 -10.44 7.45
C ASN A 66 22.95 -9.16 6.88
N LYS A 67 22.44 -7.98 7.23
CA LYS A 67 22.99 -6.67 6.85
C LYS A 67 23.52 -5.95 8.08
#